data_AF-A0A970U0P9-F1
#
_entry.id   AF-A0A970U0P9-F1
#
_cell.length_a   1.000
_cell.length_b   1.000
_cell.length_c   1.000
_cell.angle_alpha   90.00
_cell.angle_beta   90.00
_cell.angle_gamma   90.00
#
_symmetry.space_group_name_H-M   'P 1'
#
loop_
_entity.id
_entity.type
_entity.pdbx_description
1 polymer ?
#
loop_
_entity_poly.entity_id
_entity_poly.type
_entity_poly.pdbx_seq_one_letter_code
_entity_poly.pdbx_strand_id
1 'polypeptide(L)'
;MALEKLAWNGYRQEKTLSAGFLARDGDGRPVVLKRLDSFVDPRVPEWLAEAWHPGVPRCLGQTCDDTGTWYAVFSFLPGRTAQEILAGEPGGLPWQQVLPWLLQWARALVYLHQQNEQPLAHLDIKPDNLVIDERNRAGLIDFGAARFLQSDEERPPVAYAADTPQALTPQYAAPEQAGRGCGAGSDLYALGLTALVLLTGRSPERCRSLPVSQAAAHVPDALQSLLSRCLHADPGQRLDQADELAFALERIGRQSPEHTGETAVTREEAQPEPVRLAAPLLCVWDGPACGCELAACLAGSCDVLVIDANLLNPRADLLLGVPGHLYRNRPPGQSCGLEAALQAQQQGRLTPQLLRTLAQDTAISRVRLLAGTVKLEDYEYVHLDSLHQVIQTAQLLADLVLVLVNRTIFDAFTCLALLTADRIVVPLKAELGTFREVNRMVDFLISRHHLPLDRLHYVAFPSDRQHDLSGSTMAELCDNRLAGRISASVKRAAGRRTRPYAAALSDKNKAEYGRLVEQLDLPRLPRKGDT
;
A
#
# COMPACT_ATOMS: atom_id res chain seq x y z
N MET A 1 -23.82 -2.43 9.58
CA MET A 1 -24.10 -0.98 9.72
C MET A 1 -24.95 -0.56 8.54
N ALA A 2 -25.94 0.33 8.71
CA ALA A 2 -26.74 0.80 7.58
C ALA A 2 -25.98 1.86 6.77
N LEU A 3 -26.11 1.86 5.44
CA LEU A 3 -25.52 2.88 4.57
C LEU A 3 -25.95 4.30 4.98
N GLU A 4 -25.00 5.23 4.96
CA GLU A 4 -25.24 6.65 5.17
C GLU A 4 -26.29 7.17 4.18
N LYS A 5 -27.29 7.93 4.64
CA LYS A 5 -28.31 8.52 3.77
C LYS A 5 -27.85 9.89 3.28
N LEU A 6 -27.61 10.00 1.98
CA LEU A 6 -27.17 11.20 1.29
C LEU A 6 -28.35 11.93 0.65
N ALA A 7 -28.32 13.26 0.68
CA ALA A 7 -29.37 14.09 0.09
C ALA A 7 -29.35 14.01 -1.46
N TRP A 8 -30.53 13.83 -2.06
CA TRP A 8 -30.70 13.73 -3.51
C TRP A 8 -30.39 15.03 -4.26
N ASN A 9 -30.73 16.17 -3.64
CA ASN A 9 -30.83 17.49 -4.27
C ASN A 9 -29.50 18.05 -4.84
N GLY A 10 -28.38 17.34 -4.68
CA GLY A 10 -27.06 17.71 -5.18
C GLY A 10 -26.62 16.96 -6.44
N TYR A 11 -27.32 15.91 -6.87
CA TYR A 11 -26.83 15.07 -7.97
C TYR A 11 -27.24 15.59 -9.35
N ARG A 12 -26.25 15.85 -10.21
CA ARG A 12 -26.47 16.17 -11.63
C ARG A 12 -25.89 15.07 -12.51
N GLN A 13 -26.74 14.32 -13.20
CA GLN A 13 -26.33 13.28 -14.14
C GLN A 13 -25.56 13.88 -15.33
N GLU A 14 -24.41 13.29 -15.65
CA GLU A 14 -23.56 13.68 -16.78
C GLU A 14 -23.60 12.66 -17.91
N LYS A 15 -23.45 11.36 -17.59
CA LYS A 15 -23.32 10.28 -18.59
C LYS A 15 -23.79 8.95 -18.01
N THR A 16 -24.42 8.12 -18.83
CA THR A 16 -24.68 6.71 -18.49
C THR A 16 -23.44 5.86 -18.76
N LEU A 17 -23.06 5.04 -17.78
CA LEU A 17 -21.92 4.12 -17.80
C LEU A 17 -22.42 2.66 -17.75
N SER A 18 -21.54 1.69 -17.99
CA SER A 18 -21.84 0.27 -17.76
C SER A 18 -22.25 0.01 -16.30
N ALA A 19 -21.51 0.60 -15.36
CA ALA A 19 -21.69 0.41 -13.92
C ALA A 19 -22.84 1.23 -13.28
N GLY A 20 -23.57 2.06 -14.03
CA GLY A 20 -24.57 2.98 -13.48
C GLY A 20 -24.59 4.30 -14.24
N PHE A 21 -24.79 5.43 -13.57
CA PHE A 21 -24.60 6.73 -14.21
C PHE A 21 -23.65 7.63 -13.41
N LEU A 22 -22.79 8.32 -14.16
CA LEU A 22 -21.92 9.35 -13.64
C LEU A 22 -22.75 10.59 -13.29
N ALA A 23 -22.55 11.11 -12.09
CA ALA A 23 -23.11 12.37 -11.64
C ALA A 23 -22.05 13.20 -10.91
N ARG A 24 -22.35 14.47 -10.68
CA ARG A 24 -21.65 15.29 -9.68
C ARG A 24 -22.47 15.39 -8.41
N ASP A 25 -21.82 15.24 -7.25
CA ASP A 25 -22.44 15.52 -5.95
C ASP A 25 -22.59 17.02 -5.68
N GLY A 26 -23.12 17.37 -4.51
CA GLY A 26 -23.32 18.78 -4.11
C GLY A 26 -22.04 19.62 -4.00
N ASP A 27 -20.88 18.98 -3.87
CA ASP A 27 -19.55 19.62 -3.84
C ASP A 27 -18.90 19.65 -5.25
N GLY A 28 -19.59 19.15 -6.28
CA GLY A 28 -19.10 19.07 -7.64
C GLY A 28 -18.16 17.89 -7.92
N ARG A 29 -18.04 16.93 -7.00
CA ARG A 29 -17.16 15.76 -7.15
C ARG A 29 -17.85 14.68 -8.00
N PRO A 30 -17.12 13.99 -8.89
CA PRO A 30 -17.69 12.92 -9.69
C PRO A 30 -17.99 11.69 -8.82
N VAL A 31 -19.18 11.14 -8.99
CA VAL A 31 -19.68 9.93 -8.32
C VAL A 31 -20.43 9.06 -9.31
N VAL A 32 -20.56 7.77 -9.00
CA VAL A 32 -21.38 6.84 -9.79
C VAL A 32 -22.59 6.41 -8.97
N LEU A 33 -23.79 6.60 -9.51
CA LEU A 33 -25.01 6.12 -8.90
C LEU A 33 -25.45 4.82 -9.56
N LYS A 34 -25.69 3.80 -8.75
CA LYS A 34 -26.20 2.50 -9.18
C LYS A 34 -27.42 2.14 -8.34
N ARG A 35 -28.49 1.65 -8.98
CA ARG A 35 -29.73 1.29 -8.27
C ARG A 35 -29.46 0.17 -7.27
N LEU A 36 -29.98 0.29 -6.05
CA LEU A 36 -29.79 -0.73 -5.01
C LEU A 36 -30.44 -2.07 -5.38
N ASP A 37 -31.56 -2.04 -6.09
CA ASP A 37 -32.26 -3.25 -6.55
C ASP A 37 -31.57 -3.98 -7.72
N SER A 38 -30.49 -3.42 -8.27
CA SER A 38 -29.68 -4.06 -9.31
C SER A 38 -28.56 -4.95 -8.76
N PHE A 39 -28.32 -4.94 -7.44
CA PHE A 39 -27.33 -5.81 -6.79
C PHE A 39 -27.93 -7.18 -6.53
N VAL A 40 -27.22 -8.22 -6.96
CA VAL A 40 -27.61 -9.61 -6.74
C VAL A 40 -27.55 -9.99 -5.26
N ASP A 41 -26.51 -9.55 -4.55
CA ASP A 41 -26.42 -9.66 -3.10
C ASP A 41 -26.56 -8.25 -2.49
N PRO A 42 -27.65 -7.96 -1.76
CA PRO A 42 -27.95 -6.61 -1.27
C PRO A 42 -26.96 -6.12 -0.21
N ARG A 43 -26.12 -7.00 0.36
CA ARG A 43 -25.09 -6.63 1.36
C ARG A 43 -23.82 -6.05 0.73
N VAL A 44 -23.64 -6.22 -0.58
CA VAL A 44 -22.42 -5.80 -1.30
C VAL A 44 -22.15 -4.29 -1.19
N PRO A 45 -23.12 -3.39 -1.38
CA PRO A 45 -22.88 -1.96 -1.20
C PRO A 45 -22.39 -1.59 0.20
N GLU A 46 -22.88 -2.27 1.24
CA GLU A 46 -22.48 -2.04 2.63
C GLU A 46 -21.05 -2.52 2.89
N TRP A 47 -20.70 -3.67 2.33
CA TRP A 47 -19.33 -4.18 2.37
C TRP A 47 -18.35 -3.25 1.64
N LEU A 48 -18.75 -2.73 0.48
CA LEU A 48 -17.97 -1.75 -0.29
C LEU A 48 -17.86 -0.38 0.41
N ALA A 49 -18.66 -0.09 1.44
CA ALA A 49 -18.51 1.15 2.21
C ALA A 49 -17.29 1.12 3.14
N GLU A 50 -16.89 -0.09 3.57
CA GLU A 50 -15.71 -0.34 4.39
C GLU A 50 -14.49 -0.79 3.55
N ALA A 51 -14.69 -1.02 2.25
CA ALA A 51 -13.62 -1.41 1.35
C ALA A 51 -12.59 -0.29 1.19
N TRP A 52 -11.31 -0.67 1.30
CA TRP A 52 -10.14 0.19 1.19
C TRP A 52 -9.13 -0.45 0.23
N HIS A 53 -9.43 -0.32 -1.06
CA HIS A 53 -8.51 -0.67 -2.13
C HIS A 53 -8.72 0.28 -3.29
N PRO A 54 -7.67 0.83 -3.89
CA PRO A 54 -7.86 1.99 -4.75
C PRO A 54 -8.26 1.63 -6.19
N GLY A 55 -8.09 0.36 -6.58
CA GLY A 55 -8.73 -0.23 -7.75
C GLY A 55 -10.16 -0.75 -7.49
N VAL A 56 -10.78 -0.45 -6.35
CA VAL A 56 -12.15 -0.83 -5.98
C VAL A 56 -12.92 0.43 -5.54
N PRO A 57 -14.08 0.75 -6.15
CA PRO A 57 -14.86 1.91 -5.76
C PRO A 57 -15.47 1.73 -4.38
N ARG A 58 -15.36 2.75 -3.54
CA ARG A 58 -15.98 2.79 -2.22
C ARG A 58 -17.43 3.22 -2.32
N CYS A 59 -18.32 2.54 -1.59
CA CYS A 59 -19.68 3.01 -1.40
C CYS A 59 -19.69 4.16 -0.37
N LEU A 60 -20.06 5.35 -0.81
CA LEU A 60 -20.11 6.56 0.01
C LEU A 60 -21.41 6.66 0.82
N GLY A 61 -22.43 5.90 0.44
CA GLY A 61 -23.75 5.92 1.05
C GLY A 61 -24.84 5.57 0.03
N GLN A 62 -26.08 5.89 0.38
CA GLN A 62 -27.26 5.70 -0.45
C GLN A 62 -28.07 6.98 -0.56
N THR A 63 -28.75 7.16 -1.68
CA THR A 63 -29.67 8.28 -1.91
C THR A 63 -30.96 7.79 -2.56
N CYS A 64 -32.01 8.59 -2.51
CA CYS A 64 -33.32 8.24 -3.04
C CYS A 64 -33.81 9.40 -3.90
N ASP A 65 -34.18 9.13 -5.16
CA ASP A 65 -34.69 10.16 -6.05
C ASP A 65 -36.14 10.56 -5.72
N ASP A 66 -36.64 11.59 -6.42
CA ASP A 66 -38.01 12.09 -6.24
C ASP A 66 -39.09 11.06 -6.64
N THR A 67 -38.71 9.98 -7.33
CA THR A 67 -39.61 8.88 -7.71
C THR A 67 -39.66 7.75 -6.68
N GLY A 68 -38.80 7.81 -5.65
CA GLY A 68 -38.67 6.76 -4.64
C GLY A 68 -37.66 5.66 -5.00
N THR A 69 -36.88 5.84 -6.06
CA THR A 69 -35.84 4.87 -6.47
C THR A 69 -34.58 5.07 -5.64
N TRP A 70 -34.10 3.99 -5.02
CA TRP A 70 -32.88 4.02 -4.21
C TRP A 70 -31.62 3.69 -5.01
N TYR A 71 -30.57 4.46 -4.76
CA TYR A 71 -29.26 4.34 -5.38
C TYR A 71 -28.18 4.21 -4.33
N ALA A 72 -27.21 3.31 -4.54
CA ALA A 72 -25.90 3.37 -3.91
C ALA A 72 -25.03 4.40 -4.66
N VAL A 73 -24.30 5.21 -3.90
CA VAL A 73 -23.41 6.25 -4.41
C VAL A 73 -21.97 5.77 -4.24
N PHE A 74 -21.23 5.64 -5.34
CA PHE A 74 -19.86 5.17 -5.34
C PHE A 74 -18.86 6.27 -5.70
N SER A 75 -17.66 6.19 -5.14
CA SER A 75 -16.51 6.97 -5.61
C SER A 75 -16.25 6.68 -7.09
N PHE A 76 -16.05 7.72 -7.90
CA PHE A 76 -15.73 7.57 -9.31
C PHE A 76 -14.27 7.16 -9.52
N LEU A 77 -14.04 6.04 -10.22
CA LEU A 77 -12.72 5.68 -10.74
C LEU A 77 -12.54 6.32 -12.13
N PRO A 78 -11.59 7.27 -12.31
CA PRO A 78 -11.40 7.96 -13.58
C PRO A 78 -10.79 7.03 -14.63
N GLY A 79 -11.01 7.35 -15.91
CA GLY A 79 -10.38 6.65 -17.02
C GLY A 79 -11.35 6.15 -18.08
N ARG A 80 -10.83 5.30 -18.95
CA ARG A 80 -11.57 4.60 -20.02
C ARG A 80 -11.73 3.14 -19.65
N THR A 81 -12.80 2.50 -20.11
CA THR A 81 -12.92 1.05 -19.95
C THR A 81 -11.93 0.33 -20.87
N ALA A 82 -11.52 -0.89 -20.51
CA ALA A 82 -10.66 -1.71 -21.36
C ALA A 82 -11.36 -2.01 -22.70
N GLN A 83 -12.70 -2.07 -22.71
CA GLN A 83 -13.51 -2.16 -23.93
C GLN A 83 -13.37 -0.91 -24.81
N GLU A 84 -13.47 0.29 -24.23
CA GLU A 84 -13.29 1.55 -24.96
C GLU A 84 -11.88 1.67 -25.54
N ILE A 85 -10.86 1.16 -24.85
CA ILE A 85 -9.47 1.12 -25.34
C ILE A 85 -9.35 0.11 -26.49
N LEU A 86 -9.84 -1.12 -26.31
CA LEU A 86 -9.78 -2.18 -27.32
C LEU A 86 -10.52 -1.81 -28.62
N ALA A 87 -11.59 -1.03 -28.53
CA ALA A 87 -12.31 -0.55 -29.71
C ALA A 87 -11.43 0.30 -30.66
N GLY A 88 -10.38 0.93 -30.13
CA GLY A 88 -9.37 1.63 -30.93
C GLY A 88 -8.28 0.73 -31.51
N GLU A 89 -8.16 -0.51 -31.03
CA GLU A 89 -7.07 -1.45 -31.31
C GLU A 89 -7.63 -2.81 -31.75
N PRO A 90 -8.26 -2.91 -32.94
CA PRO A 90 -8.96 -4.13 -33.38
C PRO A 90 -8.03 -5.34 -33.59
N GLY A 91 -6.71 -5.12 -33.66
CA GLY A 91 -5.70 -6.18 -33.72
C GLY A 91 -5.30 -6.76 -32.36
N GLY A 92 -5.82 -6.19 -31.26
CA GLY A 92 -5.35 -6.46 -29.91
C GLY A 92 -4.27 -5.48 -29.45
N LEU A 93 -4.01 -5.52 -28.15
CA LEU A 93 -3.10 -4.63 -27.45
C LEU A 93 -1.75 -5.33 -27.19
N PRO A 94 -0.62 -4.60 -27.20
CA PRO A 94 0.66 -5.14 -26.82
C PRO A 94 0.63 -5.72 -25.40
N TRP A 95 1.23 -6.90 -25.20
CA TRP A 95 1.23 -7.55 -23.89
C TRP A 95 1.96 -6.75 -22.82
N GLN A 96 2.92 -5.91 -23.21
CA GLN A 96 3.64 -4.97 -22.35
C GLN A 96 2.71 -3.92 -21.74
N GLN A 97 1.61 -3.60 -22.44
CA GLN A 97 0.58 -2.69 -21.97
C GLN A 97 -0.47 -3.44 -21.12
N VAL A 98 -0.86 -4.65 -21.54
CA VAL A 98 -1.90 -5.43 -20.85
C VAL A 98 -1.39 -6.02 -19.53
N LEU A 99 -0.15 -6.49 -19.47
CA LEU A 99 0.42 -7.17 -18.29
C LEU A 99 0.37 -6.32 -17.01
N PRO A 100 0.78 -5.03 -17.01
CA PRO A 100 0.65 -4.17 -15.83
C PRO A 100 -0.80 -3.96 -15.37
N TRP A 101 -1.76 -3.89 -16.30
CA TRP A 101 -3.18 -3.76 -15.95
C TRP A 101 -3.71 -5.07 -15.36
N LEU A 102 -3.34 -6.20 -15.96
CA LEU A 102 -3.70 -7.53 -15.51
C LEU A 102 -3.21 -7.80 -14.08
N LEU A 103 -2.00 -7.36 -13.74
CA LEU A 103 -1.46 -7.44 -12.39
C LEU A 103 -2.25 -6.58 -11.39
N GLN A 104 -2.67 -5.37 -11.77
CA GLN A 104 -3.46 -4.50 -10.91
C GLN A 104 -4.87 -5.05 -10.66
N TRP A 105 -5.54 -5.58 -11.70
CA TRP A 105 -6.83 -6.26 -11.53
C TRP A 105 -6.70 -7.54 -10.71
N ALA A 106 -5.63 -8.33 -10.89
CA ALA A 106 -5.37 -9.48 -10.05
C ALA A 106 -5.20 -9.09 -8.56
N ARG A 107 -4.52 -7.97 -8.26
CA ARG A 107 -4.39 -7.45 -6.90
C ARG A 107 -5.72 -6.94 -6.32
N ALA A 108 -6.57 -6.32 -7.14
CA ALA A 108 -7.93 -6.01 -6.72
C ALA A 108 -8.72 -7.28 -6.37
N LEU A 109 -8.58 -8.35 -7.16
CA LEU A 109 -9.19 -9.65 -6.84
C LEU A 109 -8.61 -10.27 -5.56
N VAL A 110 -7.29 -10.18 -5.32
CA VAL A 110 -6.68 -10.58 -4.03
C VAL A 110 -7.36 -9.87 -2.88
N TYR A 111 -7.52 -8.54 -3.00
CA TYR A 111 -8.20 -7.76 -1.98
C TYR A 111 -9.63 -8.25 -1.74
N LEU A 112 -10.40 -8.54 -2.78
CA LEU A 112 -11.78 -9.03 -2.62
C LEU A 112 -11.85 -10.45 -2.05
N HIS A 113 -10.98 -11.35 -2.51
CA HIS A 113 -11.00 -12.78 -2.19
C HIS A 113 -10.38 -13.14 -0.84
N GLN A 114 -9.49 -12.32 -0.28
CA GLN A 114 -8.74 -12.65 0.94
C GLN A 114 -9.23 -11.91 2.20
N GLN A 115 -10.50 -11.50 2.21
CA GLN A 115 -11.10 -10.80 3.34
C GLN A 115 -11.43 -11.81 4.43
N ASN A 116 -10.90 -11.59 5.64
CA ASN A 116 -10.91 -12.58 6.72
C ASN A 116 -12.30 -13.11 7.09
N GLU A 117 -13.33 -12.26 7.06
CA GLU A 117 -14.68 -12.62 7.52
C GLU A 117 -15.69 -12.77 6.38
N GLN A 118 -15.51 -12.01 5.29
CA GLN A 118 -16.48 -11.90 4.21
C GLN A 118 -15.78 -11.78 2.86
N PRO A 119 -15.18 -12.86 2.34
CA PRO A 119 -14.59 -12.86 1.01
C PRO A 119 -15.66 -12.62 -0.05
N LEU A 120 -15.34 -11.82 -1.07
CA LEU A 120 -16.29 -11.41 -2.10
C LEU A 120 -15.76 -11.79 -3.49
N ALA A 121 -16.55 -12.51 -4.30
CA ALA A 121 -16.25 -12.70 -5.72
C ALA A 121 -17.01 -11.67 -6.57
N HIS A 122 -16.38 -11.18 -7.63
CA HIS A 122 -16.92 -10.14 -8.50
C HIS A 122 -17.93 -10.70 -9.53
N LEU A 123 -17.62 -11.87 -10.11
CA LEU A 123 -18.44 -12.69 -11.02
C LEU A 123 -18.84 -12.09 -12.38
N ASP A 124 -18.46 -10.85 -12.68
CA ASP A 124 -18.72 -10.18 -13.98
C ASP A 124 -17.48 -9.43 -14.48
N ILE A 125 -16.31 -10.08 -14.41
CA ILE A 125 -15.07 -9.55 -14.97
C ILE A 125 -15.12 -9.62 -16.50
N LYS A 126 -15.08 -8.45 -17.14
CA LYS A 126 -15.09 -8.27 -18.60
C LYS A 126 -14.53 -6.88 -18.97
N PRO A 127 -14.11 -6.63 -20.22
CA PRO A 127 -13.52 -5.36 -20.62
C PRO A 127 -14.32 -4.09 -20.25
N ASP A 128 -15.66 -4.16 -20.23
CA ASP A 128 -16.53 -3.04 -19.83
C ASP A 128 -16.49 -2.68 -18.34
N ASN A 129 -16.06 -3.62 -17.50
CA ASN A 129 -16.00 -3.49 -16.04
C ASN A 129 -14.57 -3.29 -15.52
N LEU A 130 -13.63 -3.07 -16.43
CA LEU A 130 -12.23 -2.83 -16.13
C LEU A 130 -11.86 -1.44 -16.62
N VAL A 131 -11.44 -0.55 -15.73
CA VAL A 131 -11.08 0.85 -16.06
C VAL A 131 -9.57 1.07 -15.99
N ILE A 132 -9.07 1.93 -16.87
CA ILE A 132 -7.67 2.37 -16.91
C ILE A 132 -7.64 3.89 -17.02
N ASP A 133 -6.95 4.55 -16.09
CA ASP A 133 -6.77 6.00 -16.11
C ASP A 133 -5.52 6.46 -16.89
N GLU A 134 -5.37 7.77 -17.04
CA GLU A 134 -4.24 8.38 -17.77
C GLU A 134 -2.86 8.09 -17.12
N ARG A 135 -2.85 7.65 -15.86
CA ARG A 135 -1.64 7.28 -15.12
C ARG A 135 -1.40 5.76 -15.15
N ASN A 136 -2.10 5.01 -16.01
CA ASN A 136 -2.07 3.55 -16.10
C ASN A 136 -2.49 2.84 -14.80
N ARG A 137 -3.32 3.49 -13.98
CA ARG A 137 -3.94 2.84 -12.82
C ARG A 137 -5.16 2.07 -13.28
N ALA A 138 -5.27 0.81 -12.88
CA ALA A 138 -6.34 -0.07 -13.30
C ALA A 138 -7.27 -0.40 -12.12
N GLY A 139 -8.58 -0.39 -12.37
CA GLY A 139 -9.61 -0.67 -11.37
C GLY A 139 -10.71 -1.58 -11.88
N LEU A 140 -11.41 -2.22 -10.94
CA LEU A 140 -12.64 -2.98 -11.15
C LEU A 140 -13.83 -2.06 -10.87
N ILE A 141 -14.82 -2.08 -11.76
CA ILE A 141 -16.09 -1.39 -11.57
C ILE A 141 -17.24 -2.38 -11.74
N ASP A 142 -18.44 -1.96 -11.33
CA ASP A 142 -19.66 -2.76 -11.40
C ASP A 142 -19.65 -4.05 -10.56
N PHE A 143 -20.03 -3.89 -9.29
CA PHE A 143 -20.19 -5.00 -8.35
C PHE A 143 -21.63 -5.55 -8.31
N GLY A 144 -22.44 -5.29 -9.33
CA GLY A 144 -23.84 -5.72 -9.36
C GLY A 144 -24.02 -7.24 -9.29
N ALA A 145 -23.08 -7.98 -9.89
CA ALA A 145 -23.06 -9.44 -9.89
C ALA A 145 -22.33 -10.06 -8.69
N ALA A 146 -21.67 -9.24 -7.87
CA ALA A 146 -20.76 -9.72 -6.82
C ALA A 146 -21.50 -10.48 -5.72
N ARG A 147 -20.83 -11.47 -5.12
CA ARG A 147 -21.41 -12.34 -4.08
C ARG A 147 -20.37 -12.76 -3.05
N PHE A 148 -20.79 -12.90 -1.79
CA PHE A 148 -19.93 -13.43 -0.74
C PHE A 148 -19.65 -14.92 -0.92
N LEU A 149 -18.39 -15.31 -0.72
CA LEU A 149 -17.92 -16.69 -0.66
C LEU A 149 -18.19 -17.23 0.76
N GLN A 150 -19.38 -17.78 1.00
CA GLN A 150 -19.75 -18.43 2.27
C GLN A 150 -19.73 -19.96 2.12
N SER A 151 -19.56 -20.69 3.22
CA SER A 151 -19.56 -22.16 3.28
C SER A 151 -20.91 -22.77 2.85
N ASP A 152 -20.82 -23.84 2.06
CA ASP A 152 -21.79 -24.49 1.16
C ASP A 152 -23.21 -24.89 1.65
N GLU A 153 -23.69 -24.54 2.84
CA GLU A 153 -24.93 -25.16 3.36
C GLU A 153 -26.26 -24.48 3.00
N GLU A 154 -26.27 -23.24 2.47
CA GLU A 154 -27.54 -22.50 2.26
C GLU A 154 -27.72 -21.87 0.86
N ARG A 155 -26.97 -22.28 -0.17
CA ARG A 155 -27.09 -21.62 -1.48
C ARG A 155 -28.24 -22.18 -2.35
N PRO A 156 -29.21 -21.36 -2.78
CA PRO A 156 -30.02 -21.70 -3.94
C PRO A 156 -29.10 -21.77 -5.19
N PRO A 157 -29.36 -22.69 -6.14
CA PRO A 157 -28.54 -22.84 -7.33
C PRO A 157 -28.47 -21.53 -8.13
N VAL A 158 -27.37 -21.34 -8.85
CA VAL A 158 -27.30 -20.42 -9.99
C VAL A 158 -28.14 -21.04 -11.10
N ALA A 159 -29.45 -21.14 -10.90
CA ALA A 159 -30.33 -21.23 -12.04
C ALA A 159 -30.13 -19.92 -12.78
N TYR A 160 -29.83 -20.00 -14.07
CA TYR A 160 -30.36 -19.06 -15.05
C TYR A 160 -31.88 -19.05 -14.86
N ALA A 161 -32.38 -18.43 -13.78
CA ALA A 161 -33.78 -18.19 -13.63
C ALA A 161 -34.08 -17.25 -14.79
N ALA A 162 -34.94 -17.72 -15.69
CA ALA A 162 -35.38 -16.98 -16.88
C ALA A 162 -35.90 -15.57 -16.53
N ASP A 163 -36.13 -15.30 -15.23
CA ASP A 163 -36.66 -14.08 -14.65
C ASP A 163 -35.64 -13.26 -13.84
N THR A 164 -34.34 -13.62 -13.80
CA THR A 164 -33.28 -12.72 -13.28
C THR A 164 -32.78 -11.84 -14.42
N PRO A 165 -33.16 -10.55 -14.49
CA PRO A 165 -32.73 -9.70 -15.57
C PRO A 165 -31.24 -9.37 -15.38
N GLN A 166 -30.43 -9.61 -16.41
CA GLN A 166 -29.14 -8.93 -16.67
C GLN A 166 -27.92 -9.20 -15.77
N ALA A 167 -27.96 -10.11 -14.80
CA ALA A 167 -26.89 -10.18 -13.79
C ALA A 167 -25.52 -10.74 -14.24
N LEU A 168 -25.41 -11.43 -15.39
CA LEU A 168 -24.14 -12.02 -15.84
C LEU A 168 -23.97 -11.88 -17.36
N THR A 169 -22.71 -11.70 -17.79
CA THR A 169 -22.34 -11.73 -19.21
C THR A 169 -21.90 -13.15 -19.59
N PRO A 170 -22.77 -14.00 -20.18
CA PRO A 170 -22.49 -15.44 -20.36
C PRO A 170 -21.26 -15.72 -21.24
N GLN A 171 -20.79 -14.75 -22.02
CA GLN A 171 -19.63 -14.89 -22.89
C GLN A 171 -18.29 -14.93 -22.15
N TYR A 172 -18.22 -14.34 -20.94
CA TYR A 172 -17.00 -14.30 -20.10
C TYR A 172 -17.07 -15.24 -18.88
N ALA A 173 -18.27 -15.72 -18.56
CA ALA A 173 -18.51 -16.60 -17.43
C ALA A 173 -17.72 -17.91 -17.54
N ALA A 174 -17.19 -18.35 -16.41
CA ALA A 174 -16.51 -19.63 -16.29
C ALA A 174 -17.50 -20.80 -16.49
N PRO A 175 -17.06 -21.95 -17.04
CA PRO A 175 -17.96 -23.07 -17.35
C PRO A 175 -18.80 -23.54 -16.15
N GLU A 176 -18.23 -23.53 -14.95
CA GLU A 176 -18.92 -23.95 -13.72
C GLU A 176 -20.07 -23.02 -13.30
N GLN A 177 -20.05 -21.75 -13.72
CA GLN A 177 -21.11 -20.78 -13.45
C GLN A 177 -22.41 -21.10 -14.19
N ALA A 178 -22.38 -21.99 -15.19
CA ALA A 178 -23.58 -22.49 -15.83
C ALA A 178 -24.31 -23.59 -15.03
N GLY A 179 -23.68 -24.10 -13.97
CA GLY A 179 -24.22 -25.10 -13.06
C GLY A 179 -24.46 -24.54 -11.66
N ARG A 180 -23.77 -25.09 -10.65
CA ARG A 180 -23.90 -24.67 -9.24
C ARG A 180 -22.61 -24.07 -8.65
N GLY A 181 -21.51 -24.02 -9.40
CA GLY A 181 -20.22 -23.55 -8.92
C GLY A 181 -20.00 -22.07 -9.23
N CYS A 182 -19.78 -21.25 -8.20
CA CYS A 182 -19.25 -19.89 -8.38
C CYS A 182 -18.34 -19.54 -7.21
N GLY A 183 -17.12 -19.09 -7.52
CA GLY A 183 -16.08 -18.85 -6.53
C GLY A 183 -14.95 -17.96 -7.04
N ALA A 184 -13.91 -17.78 -6.23
CA ALA A 184 -12.72 -16.99 -6.56
C ALA A 184 -12.09 -17.42 -7.91
N GLY A 185 -11.97 -18.72 -8.17
CA GLY A 185 -11.47 -19.26 -9.44
C GLY A 185 -12.31 -18.90 -10.68
N SER A 186 -13.59 -18.54 -10.53
CA SER A 186 -14.41 -18.05 -11.64
C SER A 186 -13.99 -16.65 -12.08
N ASP A 187 -13.61 -15.77 -11.15
CA ASP A 187 -13.06 -14.45 -11.48
C ASP A 187 -11.71 -14.57 -12.20
N LEU A 188 -10.86 -15.54 -11.80
CA LEU A 188 -9.57 -15.78 -12.44
C LEU A 188 -9.71 -16.28 -13.88
N TYR A 189 -10.71 -17.12 -14.14
CA TYR A 189 -11.05 -17.52 -15.51
C TYR A 189 -11.49 -16.32 -16.35
N ALA A 190 -12.44 -15.54 -15.84
CA ALA A 190 -12.97 -14.39 -16.55
C ALA A 190 -11.89 -13.33 -16.81
N LEU A 191 -10.98 -13.11 -15.85
CA LEU A 191 -9.83 -12.23 -16.01
C LEU A 191 -8.84 -12.77 -17.05
N GLY A 192 -8.55 -14.08 -17.05
CA GLY A 192 -7.71 -14.73 -18.06
C GLY A 192 -8.29 -14.63 -19.48
N LEU A 193 -9.60 -14.83 -19.63
CA LEU A 193 -10.30 -14.69 -20.90
C LEU A 193 -10.30 -13.24 -21.37
N THR A 194 -10.53 -12.31 -20.44
CA THR A 194 -10.45 -10.87 -20.72
C THR A 194 -9.06 -10.47 -21.19
N ALA A 195 -8.00 -10.95 -20.54
CA ALA A 195 -6.63 -10.71 -21.01
C ALA A 195 -6.42 -11.22 -22.43
N LEU A 196 -6.89 -12.43 -22.76
CA LEU A 196 -6.76 -13.01 -24.09
C LEU A 196 -7.53 -12.20 -25.15
N VAL A 197 -8.72 -11.69 -24.82
CA VAL A 197 -9.49 -10.79 -25.67
C VAL A 197 -8.73 -9.49 -25.90
N LEU A 198 -8.19 -8.87 -24.86
CA LEU A 198 -7.42 -7.63 -24.96
C LEU A 198 -6.15 -7.81 -25.82
N LEU A 199 -5.42 -8.92 -25.64
CA LEU A 199 -4.19 -9.21 -26.37
C LEU A 199 -4.42 -9.50 -27.86
N THR A 200 -5.61 -9.99 -28.23
CA THR A 200 -5.86 -10.49 -29.60
C THR A 200 -6.87 -9.69 -30.39
N GLY A 201 -7.65 -8.83 -29.73
CA GLY A 201 -8.78 -8.13 -30.34
C GLY A 201 -9.95 -9.04 -30.76
N ARG A 202 -9.90 -10.33 -30.41
CA ARG A 202 -10.89 -11.32 -30.84
C ARG A 202 -12.02 -11.43 -29.82
N SER A 203 -13.21 -11.82 -30.31
CA SER A 203 -14.36 -12.14 -29.47
C SER A 203 -14.05 -13.28 -28.48
N PRO A 204 -14.69 -13.32 -27.29
CA PRO A 204 -14.52 -14.39 -26.30
C PRO A 204 -14.72 -15.81 -26.84
N GLU A 205 -15.71 -16.03 -27.73
CA GLU A 205 -15.92 -17.34 -28.37
C GLU A 205 -14.70 -17.79 -29.18
N ARG A 206 -14.15 -16.90 -30.00
CA ARG A 206 -12.97 -17.20 -30.81
C ARG A 206 -11.73 -17.44 -29.95
N CYS A 207 -11.56 -16.71 -28.85
CA CYS A 207 -10.48 -16.92 -27.89
C CYS A 207 -10.57 -18.30 -27.22
N ARG A 208 -11.78 -18.80 -26.93
CA ARG A 208 -11.99 -20.15 -26.35
C ARG A 208 -11.84 -21.29 -27.36
N SER A 209 -12.05 -21.01 -28.66
CA SER A 209 -11.99 -22.04 -29.71
C SER A 209 -10.57 -22.52 -30.05
N LEU A 210 -9.53 -21.82 -29.58
CA LEU A 210 -8.13 -22.11 -29.89
C LEU A 210 -7.31 -22.24 -28.59
N PRO A 211 -6.27 -23.09 -28.57
CA PRO A 211 -5.27 -23.05 -27.50
C PRO A 211 -4.66 -21.65 -27.39
N VAL A 212 -4.34 -21.21 -26.17
CA VAL A 212 -3.75 -19.88 -25.91
C VAL A 212 -2.50 -19.65 -26.76
N SER A 213 -1.67 -20.67 -26.93
CA SER A 213 -0.45 -20.60 -27.75
C SER A 213 -0.69 -20.33 -29.22
N GLN A 214 -1.87 -20.66 -29.74
CA GLN A 214 -2.28 -20.34 -31.10
C GLN A 214 -3.03 -19.02 -31.17
N ALA A 215 -3.86 -18.72 -30.16
CA ALA A 215 -4.64 -17.48 -30.11
C ALA A 215 -3.74 -16.25 -29.93
N ALA A 216 -2.69 -16.36 -29.12
CA ALA A 216 -1.82 -15.27 -28.70
C ALA A 216 -0.32 -15.62 -28.91
N ALA A 217 0.03 -16.14 -30.09
CA ALA A 217 1.39 -16.56 -30.43
C ALA A 217 2.46 -15.44 -30.33
N HIS A 218 2.04 -14.17 -30.32
CA HIS A 218 2.91 -13.01 -30.19
C HIS A 218 3.26 -12.65 -28.72
N VAL A 219 2.67 -13.37 -27.76
CA VAL A 219 2.82 -13.13 -26.32
C VAL A 219 3.92 -14.05 -25.76
N PRO A 220 4.68 -13.67 -24.72
CA PRO A 220 5.70 -14.55 -24.15
C PRO A 220 5.12 -15.87 -23.61
N ASP A 221 5.84 -16.98 -23.81
CA ASP A 221 5.41 -18.34 -23.42
C ASP A 221 5.02 -18.46 -21.94
N ALA A 222 5.69 -17.71 -21.06
CA ALA A 222 5.38 -17.67 -19.64
C ALA A 222 3.98 -17.09 -19.37
N LEU A 223 3.58 -16.03 -20.10
CA LEU A 223 2.25 -15.45 -20.00
C LEU A 223 1.21 -16.33 -20.70
N GLN A 224 1.53 -16.94 -21.84
CA GLN A 224 0.64 -17.92 -22.49
C GLN A 224 0.33 -19.10 -21.55
N SER A 225 1.35 -19.63 -20.87
CA SER A 225 1.22 -20.73 -19.92
C SER A 225 0.35 -20.35 -18.73
N LEU A 226 0.53 -19.13 -18.21
CA LEU A 226 -0.27 -18.61 -17.11
C LEU A 226 -1.75 -18.45 -17.51
N LEU A 227 -2.02 -17.83 -18.66
CA LEU A 227 -3.38 -17.68 -19.18
C LEU A 227 -4.04 -19.03 -19.46
N SER A 228 -3.27 -20.02 -19.94
CA SER A 228 -3.77 -21.39 -20.15
C SER A 228 -4.24 -22.03 -18.84
N ARG A 229 -3.52 -21.78 -17.73
CA ARG A 229 -3.93 -22.24 -16.39
C ARG A 229 -5.20 -21.53 -15.91
N CYS A 230 -5.34 -20.22 -16.14
CA CYS A 230 -6.58 -19.50 -15.81
C CYS A 230 -7.79 -20.03 -16.60
N LEU A 231 -7.58 -20.41 -17.87
CA LEU A 231 -8.63 -20.80 -18.79
C LEU A 231 -8.98 -22.30 -18.76
N HIS A 232 -8.43 -23.05 -17.80
CA HIS A 232 -8.72 -24.47 -17.69
C HIS A 232 -10.21 -24.70 -17.37
N ALA A 233 -10.83 -25.63 -18.11
CA ALA A 233 -12.26 -25.91 -18.01
C ALA A 233 -12.64 -26.57 -16.67
N ASP A 234 -11.79 -27.48 -16.18
CA ASP A 234 -11.89 -28.04 -14.82
C ASP A 234 -11.36 -27.05 -13.79
N PRO A 235 -12.19 -26.57 -12.83
CA PRO A 235 -11.76 -25.68 -11.75
C PRO A 235 -10.63 -26.27 -10.90
N GLY A 236 -10.58 -27.58 -10.68
CA GLY A 236 -9.54 -28.23 -9.87
C GLY A 236 -8.13 -28.21 -10.49
N GLN A 237 -8.05 -27.88 -11.78
CA GLN A 237 -6.79 -27.72 -12.53
C GLN A 237 -6.51 -26.24 -12.85
N ARG A 238 -7.40 -25.33 -12.45
CA ARG A 238 -7.26 -23.89 -12.63
C ARG A 238 -6.41 -23.31 -11.50
N LEU A 239 -5.87 -22.11 -11.74
CA LEU A 239 -5.52 -21.22 -10.64
C LEU A 239 -6.74 -20.96 -9.78
N ASP A 240 -6.61 -21.21 -8.48
CA ASP A 240 -7.72 -21.09 -7.52
C ASP A 240 -7.59 -19.85 -6.63
N GLN A 241 -6.39 -19.29 -6.52
CA GLN A 241 -6.10 -18.15 -5.65
C GLN A 241 -5.53 -16.96 -6.44
N ALA A 242 -6.11 -15.78 -6.20
CA ALA A 242 -5.76 -14.55 -6.92
C ALA A 242 -4.33 -14.07 -6.64
N ASP A 243 -3.76 -14.42 -5.49
CA ASP A 243 -2.39 -14.07 -5.10
C ASP A 243 -1.37 -14.89 -5.88
N GLU A 244 -1.66 -16.17 -6.16
CA GLU A 244 -0.84 -16.99 -7.07
C GLU A 244 -0.80 -16.37 -8.47
N LEU A 245 -1.95 -15.91 -8.98
CA LEU A 245 -2.03 -15.20 -10.26
C LEU A 245 -1.20 -13.91 -10.23
N ALA A 246 -1.41 -13.05 -9.22
CA ALA A 246 -0.69 -11.79 -9.08
C ALA A 246 0.83 -12.01 -8.98
N PHE A 247 1.28 -12.98 -8.19
CA PHE A 247 2.69 -13.33 -8.04
C PHE A 247 3.30 -13.83 -9.37
N ALA A 248 2.58 -14.67 -10.11
CA ALA A 248 3.04 -15.17 -11.40
C ALA A 248 3.17 -14.05 -12.45
N LEU A 249 2.21 -13.13 -12.51
CA LEU A 249 2.24 -11.96 -13.39
C LEU A 249 3.41 -11.03 -13.05
N GLU A 250 3.65 -10.78 -11.77
CA GLU A 250 4.77 -9.97 -11.31
C GLU A 250 6.13 -10.58 -11.72
N ARG A 251 6.28 -11.90 -11.59
CA ARG A 251 7.48 -12.61 -12.05
C ARG A 251 7.70 -12.48 -13.55
N ILE A 252 6.65 -12.58 -14.36
CA ILE A 252 6.73 -12.42 -15.82
C ILE A 252 7.15 -10.99 -16.19
N GLY A 253 6.61 -9.99 -15.49
CA GLY A 253 6.99 -8.59 -15.70
C GLY A 253 8.48 -8.33 -15.44
N ARG A 254 9.06 -8.97 -14.40
CA ARG A 254 10.49 -8.85 -14.07
C ARG A 254 11.43 -9.54 -15.05
N GLN A 255 10.98 -10.60 -15.73
CA GLN A 255 11.80 -11.44 -16.63
C GLN A 255 11.73 -11.00 -18.10
N SER A 256 10.93 -9.99 -18.41
CA SER A 256 10.69 -9.52 -19.76
C SER A 256 11.87 -8.68 -20.31
N PRO A 257 12.53 -9.10 -21.40
CA PRO A 257 13.76 -8.46 -21.88
C PRO A 257 13.58 -7.05 -22.48
N GLU A 258 12.36 -6.54 -22.66
CA GLU A 258 12.12 -5.28 -23.39
C GLU A 258 12.09 -4.00 -22.53
N HIS A 259 12.41 -4.07 -21.24
CA HIS A 259 12.87 -2.86 -20.51
C HIS A 259 14.30 -2.43 -20.89
N THR A 260 14.85 -2.94 -22.00
CA THR A 260 16.18 -2.61 -22.52
C THR A 260 16.18 -1.85 -23.86
N GLY A 261 15.05 -1.30 -24.31
CA GLY A 261 14.98 -0.40 -25.47
C GLY A 261 14.81 1.07 -25.07
N GLU A 262 15.73 1.92 -25.53
CA GLU A 262 15.77 3.41 -25.42
C GLU A 262 16.22 3.96 -24.05
N THR A 263 17.41 4.55 -23.86
CA THR A 263 18.39 5.13 -24.76
C THR A 263 19.77 4.72 -24.25
N ALA A 264 20.69 4.39 -25.15
CA ALA A 264 22.10 4.22 -24.83
C ALA A 264 22.69 5.55 -24.36
N VAL A 265 22.47 5.89 -23.10
CA VAL A 265 23.41 6.72 -22.36
C VAL A 265 24.55 5.77 -22.03
N THR A 266 25.71 6.05 -22.60
CA THR A 266 26.99 5.39 -22.33
C THR A 266 27.03 4.96 -20.86
N ARG A 267 26.92 3.64 -20.63
CA ARG A 267 27.33 3.03 -19.36
C ARG A 267 28.81 3.33 -19.25
N GLU A 268 29.15 4.41 -18.56
CA GLU A 268 30.44 4.50 -17.90
C GLU A 268 30.55 3.24 -17.04
N GLU A 269 31.54 2.42 -17.34
CA GLU A 269 31.88 1.25 -16.55
C GLU A 269 32.17 1.72 -15.12
N ALA A 270 31.14 1.68 -14.27
CA ALA A 270 31.30 1.86 -12.85
C ALA A 270 32.14 0.68 -12.36
N GLN A 271 33.35 1.01 -11.90
CA GLN A 271 34.25 0.10 -11.21
C GLN A 271 33.46 -0.65 -10.12
N PRO A 272 33.77 -1.93 -9.84
CA PRO A 272 33.08 -2.68 -8.79
C PRO A 272 33.26 -1.94 -7.47
N GLU A 273 32.19 -1.28 -7.00
CA GLU A 273 32.19 -0.65 -5.68
C GLU A 273 32.38 -1.75 -4.62
N PRO A 274 33.18 -1.49 -3.58
CA PRO A 274 33.41 -2.44 -2.51
C PRO A 274 32.08 -2.88 -1.89
N VAL A 275 31.94 -4.19 -1.63
CA VAL A 275 30.77 -4.77 -0.95
C VAL A 275 30.62 -4.12 0.43
N ARG A 276 29.77 -3.11 0.55
CA ARG A 276 29.37 -2.54 1.85
C ARG A 276 28.45 -3.53 2.56
N LEU A 277 28.81 -3.92 3.79
CA LEU A 277 27.87 -4.60 4.68
C LEU A 277 26.69 -3.64 4.94
N ALA A 278 25.46 -4.16 4.88
CA ALA A 278 24.26 -3.35 5.10
C ALA A 278 24.34 -2.64 6.47
N ALA A 279 24.13 -1.32 6.43
CA ALA A 279 24.10 -0.47 7.62
C ALA A 279 22.99 -0.91 8.60
N PRO A 280 23.18 -0.73 9.92
CA PRO A 280 22.14 -1.01 10.90
C PRO A 280 20.84 -0.24 10.61
N LEU A 281 19.72 -0.90 10.87
CA LEU A 281 18.37 -0.38 10.76
C LEU A 281 17.75 -0.18 12.15
N LEU A 282 17.56 1.09 12.52
CA LEU A 282 16.90 1.49 13.76
C LEU A 282 15.47 1.96 13.46
N CYS A 283 14.47 1.33 14.06
CA CYS A 283 13.08 1.79 13.97
C CYS A 283 12.69 2.56 15.23
N VAL A 284 11.99 3.70 15.09
CA VAL A 284 11.44 4.47 16.20
C VAL A 284 9.92 4.42 16.15
N TRP A 285 9.33 3.71 17.11
CA TRP A 285 7.90 3.42 17.18
C TRP A 285 7.16 4.51 17.97
N ASP A 286 6.44 5.40 17.29
CA ASP A 286 5.70 6.52 17.89
C ASP A 286 6.53 7.57 18.64
N GLY A 287 7.44 8.23 17.93
CA GLY A 287 8.11 9.40 18.51
C GLY A 287 9.09 10.04 17.56
N PRO A 288 8.61 10.70 16.49
CA PRO A 288 9.48 11.32 15.50
C PRO A 288 10.47 12.32 16.12
N ALA A 289 10.09 13.00 17.20
CA ALA A 289 10.98 13.86 17.97
C ALA A 289 12.18 13.10 18.55
N CYS A 290 11.93 11.95 19.20
CA CYS A 290 12.99 11.11 19.76
C CYS A 290 13.93 10.60 18.66
N GLY A 291 13.38 10.15 17.54
CA GLY A 291 14.18 9.66 16.41
C GLY A 291 15.03 10.75 15.75
N CYS A 292 14.49 11.96 15.58
CA CYS A 292 15.27 13.09 15.06
C CYS A 292 16.37 13.53 16.03
N GLU A 293 16.10 13.50 17.34
CA GLU A 293 17.10 13.78 18.39
C GLU A 293 18.22 12.74 18.41
N LEU A 294 17.87 11.45 18.25
CA LEU A 294 18.83 10.35 18.08
C LEU A 294 19.69 10.56 16.83
N ALA A 295 19.08 10.85 15.68
CA ALA A 295 19.80 11.13 14.44
C ALA A 295 20.78 12.29 14.62
N ALA A 296 20.36 13.38 15.28
CA ALA A 296 21.21 14.53 15.56
C ALA A 296 22.43 14.19 16.45
N CYS A 297 22.25 13.32 17.44
CA CYS A 297 23.34 12.87 18.30
C CYS A 297 24.34 11.97 17.55
N LEU A 298 23.83 11.08 16.70
CA LEU A 298 24.60 10.11 15.93
C LEU A 298 25.32 10.71 14.71
N ALA A 299 24.82 11.84 14.21
CA ALA A 299 25.44 12.60 13.13
C ALA A 299 26.87 13.08 13.45
N GLY A 300 27.24 13.14 14.73
CA GLY A 300 28.60 13.46 15.15
C GLY A 300 29.64 12.37 14.86
N SER A 301 29.21 11.15 14.53
CA SER A 301 30.09 9.99 14.30
C SER A 301 29.84 9.23 13.01
N CYS A 302 28.68 9.40 12.35
CA CYS A 302 28.32 8.61 11.18
C CYS A 302 27.33 9.37 10.28
N ASP A 303 27.17 8.93 9.03
CA ASP A 303 26.13 9.45 8.13
C ASP A 303 24.79 8.76 8.43
N VAL A 304 23.75 9.55 8.69
CA VAL A 304 22.42 9.05 9.06
C VAL A 304 21.40 9.40 7.99
N LEU A 305 20.68 8.39 7.49
CA LEU A 305 19.53 8.58 6.62
C LEU A 305 18.25 8.29 7.40
N VAL A 306 17.43 9.33 7.59
CA VAL A 306 16.12 9.22 8.24
C VAL A 306 15.05 8.99 7.18
N ILE A 307 14.18 8.00 7.39
CA ILE A 307 13.00 7.73 6.57
C ILE A 307 11.77 8.07 7.42
N ASP A 308 11.00 9.08 7.01
CA ASP A 308 9.76 9.45 7.71
C ASP A 308 8.57 8.66 7.14
N ALA A 309 8.37 7.45 7.68
CA ALA A 309 7.26 6.56 7.36
C ALA A 309 6.08 6.70 8.35
N ASN A 310 6.04 7.77 9.14
CA ASN A 310 4.90 8.09 10.00
C ASN A 310 3.79 8.72 9.15
N LEU A 311 3.05 7.88 8.41
CA LEU A 311 2.10 8.34 7.39
C LEU A 311 0.96 9.21 7.94
N LEU A 312 0.66 9.11 9.24
CA LEU A 312 -0.42 9.89 9.86
C LEU A 312 0.03 11.29 10.26
N ASN A 313 1.31 11.45 10.61
CA ASN A 313 1.84 12.69 11.15
C ASN A 313 3.36 12.82 10.91
N PRO A 314 3.81 12.86 9.64
CA PRO A 314 5.20 13.07 9.29
C PRO A 314 5.61 14.48 9.72
N ARG A 315 6.69 14.55 10.51
CA ARG A 315 7.19 15.80 11.10
C ARG A 315 8.71 15.92 11.06
N ALA A 316 9.40 14.93 10.50
CA ALA A 316 10.86 14.90 10.52
C ALA A 316 11.46 16.09 9.76
N ASP A 317 10.80 16.57 8.70
CA ASP A 317 11.20 17.75 7.94
C ASP A 317 11.27 19.01 8.83
N LEU A 318 10.27 19.17 9.70
CA LEU A 318 10.20 20.26 10.67
C LEU A 318 11.27 20.12 11.76
N LEU A 319 11.46 18.89 12.25
CA LEU A 319 12.30 18.59 13.41
C LEU A 319 13.80 18.65 13.07
N LEU A 320 14.16 18.22 11.86
CA LEU A 320 15.53 18.24 11.31
C LEU A 320 15.84 19.55 10.56
N GLY A 321 14.82 20.36 10.27
CA GLY A 321 14.98 21.68 9.65
C GLY A 321 15.33 21.61 8.17
N VAL A 322 14.52 20.90 7.38
CA VAL A 322 14.64 20.89 5.92
C VAL A 322 14.23 22.26 5.34
N PRO A 323 15.04 22.88 4.46
CA PRO A 323 14.70 24.15 3.82
C PRO A 323 13.37 24.07 3.04
N GLY A 324 12.49 25.05 3.21
CA GLY A 324 11.30 25.22 2.35
C GLY A 324 10.00 24.51 2.78
N HIS A 325 9.95 23.82 3.93
CA HIS A 325 8.73 23.23 4.53
C HIS A 325 7.71 22.64 3.54
N LEU A 326 7.96 21.41 3.12
CA LEU A 326 7.18 20.70 2.11
C LEU A 326 5.69 20.57 2.44
N TYR A 327 5.34 20.51 3.72
CA TYR A 327 4.00 20.13 4.14
C TYR A 327 2.93 21.21 3.93
N ARG A 328 3.28 22.50 3.99
CA ARG A 328 2.27 23.59 3.93
C ARG A 328 2.20 24.32 2.58
N ASN A 329 3.24 24.27 1.75
CA ASN A 329 3.36 25.12 0.56
C ASN A 329 3.72 24.33 -0.72
N ARG A 330 3.15 23.12 -0.89
CA ARG A 330 3.48 22.31 -2.07
C ARG A 330 2.57 22.62 -3.27
N PRO A 331 3.13 22.91 -4.45
CA PRO A 331 2.33 22.95 -5.67
C PRO A 331 1.78 21.54 -6.00
N PRO A 332 0.61 21.44 -6.65
CA PRO A 332 0.03 20.17 -7.08
C PRO A 332 1.00 19.40 -7.99
N GLY A 333 1.23 18.11 -7.72
CA GLY A 333 1.97 17.20 -8.61
C GLY A 333 3.44 16.90 -8.24
N GLN A 334 3.97 17.44 -7.15
CA GLN A 334 5.31 17.09 -6.66
C GLN A 334 5.24 16.01 -5.56
N SER A 335 5.84 14.85 -5.81
CA SER A 335 5.90 13.72 -4.87
C SER A 335 6.91 13.93 -3.75
N CYS A 336 6.70 13.33 -2.56
CA CYS A 336 7.68 13.40 -1.47
C CYS A 336 8.86 12.47 -1.73
N GLY A 337 9.97 12.66 -1.02
CA GLY A 337 11.17 11.85 -1.23
C GLY A 337 10.86 10.36 -1.05
N LEU A 338 10.08 10.01 -0.03
CA LEU A 338 9.69 8.62 0.23
C LEU A 338 8.72 8.09 -0.82
N GLU A 339 7.68 8.85 -1.17
CA GLU A 339 6.72 8.48 -2.22
C GLU A 339 7.41 8.28 -3.58
N ALA A 340 8.27 9.21 -3.98
CA ALA A 340 9.04 9.12 -5.22
C ALA A 340 9.98 7.90 -5.21
N ALA A 341 10.59 7.58 -4.07
CA ALA A 341 11.45 6.41 -3.94
C ALA A 341 10.65 5.10 -4.04
N LEU A 342 9.47 5.04 -3.41
CA LEU A 342 8.57 3.91 -3.48
C LEU A 342 8.04 3.71 -4.91
N GLN A 343 7.61 4.78 -5.57
CA GLN A 343 7.18 4.75 -6.98
C GLN A 343 8.30 4.32 -7.92
N ALA A 344 9.51 4.88 -7.73
CA ALA A 344 10.68 4.47 -8.51
C ALA A 344 10.98 2.98 -8.31
N GLN A 345 10.82 2.46 -7.09
CA GLN A 345 11.01 1.04 -6.83
C GLN A 345 9.96 0.17 -7.51
N GLN A 346 8.69 0.56 -7.48
CA GLN A 346 7.64 -0.17 -8.19
C GLN A 346 7.86 -0.20 -9.71
N GLN A 347 8.50 0.84 -10.25
CA GLN A 347 8.90 0.93 -11.65
C GLN A 347 10.25 0.23 -11.94
N GLY A 348 10.90 -0.38 -10.94
CA GLY A 348 12.23 -1.01 -11.10
C GLY A 348 13.37 -0.03 -11.38
N ARG A 349 13.19 1.26 -11.04
CA ARG A 349 14.12 2.36 -11.31
C ARG A 349 14.85 2.86 -10.06
N LEU A 350 14.56 2.30 -8.89
CA LEU A 350 15.24 2.69 -7.65
C LEU A 350 16.72 2.31 -7.74
N THR A 351 17.58 3.32 -7.57
CA THR A 351 19.03 3.15 -7.47
C THR A 351 19.54 3.93 -6.27
N PRO A 352 20.71 3.57 -5.71
CA PRO A 352 21.34 4.37 -4.65
C PRO A 352 21.53 5.84 -5.06
N GLN A 353 21.91 6.12 -6.32
CA GLN A 353 22.05 7.47 -6.84
C GLN A 353 20.72 8.26 -6.83
N LEU A 354 19.64 7.62 -7.29
CA LEU A 354 18.31 8.23 -7.30
C LEU A 354 17.84 8.49 -5.86
N LEU A 355 17.96 7.49 -4.97
CA LEU A 355 17.57 7.64 -3.58
C LEU A 355 18.39 8.73 -2.86
N ARG A 356 19.69 8.85 -3.17
CA ARG A 356 20.55 9.94 -2.70
C ARG A 356 20.09 11.33 -3.16
N THR A 357 19.47 11.41 -4.34
CA THR A 357 18.91 12.66 -4.90
C THR A 357 17.55 12.99 -4.30
N LEU A 358 16.75 11.97 -4.00
CA LEU A 358 15.45 12.12 -3.34
C LEU A 358 15.56 12.44 -1.84
N ALA A 359 16.63 11.96 -1.20
CA ALA A 359 16.96 12.28 0.18
C ALA A 359 17.47 13.72 0.30
N GLN A 360 16.83 14.49 1.18
CA GLN A 360 17.07 15.93 1.33
C GLN A 360 18.09 16.20 2.43
N ASP A 361 18.93 17.22 2.21
CA ASP A 361 19.80 17.75 3.24
C ASP A 361 18.97 18.45 4.32
N THR A 362 19.37 18.23 5.57
CA THR A 362 18.73 18.85 6.73
C THR A 362 19.63 19.95 7.31
N ALA A 363 19.13 20.70 8.29
CA ALA A 363 19.97 21.68 8.98
C ALA A 363 21.01 21.04 9.91
N ILE A 364 20.98 19.72 10.10
CA ILE A 364 21.99 18.97 10.85
C ILE A 364 22.92 18.29 9.83
N SER A 365 24.21 18.64 9.88
CA SER A 365 25.23 18.03 9.04
C SER A 365 25.22 16.51 9.17
N ARG A 366 25.41 15.78 8.06
CA ARG A 366 25.42 14.30 8.01
C ARG A 366 24.08 13.63 8.32
N VAL A 367 22.99 14.39 8.44
CA VAL A 367 21.63 13.85 8.49
C VAL A 367 20.90 14.23 7.21
N ARG A 368 20.44 13.20 6.49
CA ARG A 368 19.55 13.35 5.34
C ARG A 368 18.18 12.78 5.64
N LEU A 369 17.15 13.33 5.00
CA LEU A 369 15.77 12.96 5.21
C LEU A 369 15.10 12.51 3.90
N LEU A 370 14.54 11.30 3.93
CA LEU A 370 13.55 10.84 2.98
C LEU A 370 12.17 11.13 3.56
N ALA A 371 11.59 12.28 3.20
CA ALA A 371 10.35 12.79 3.79
C ALA A 371 9.11 12.04 3.26
N GLY A 372 8.15 11.76 4.14
CA GLY A 372 6.81 11.23 3.80
C GLY A 372 5.74 12.32 3.55
N THR A 373 4.54 11.91 3.15
CA THR A 373 3.31 12.73 3.07
C THR A 373 2.24 12.22 4.03
N VAL A 374 1.22 13.04 4.29
CA VAL A 374 0.00 12.62 5.04
C VAL A 374 -1.11 12.07 4.18
N LYS A 375 -0.94 12.17 2.86
CA LYS A 375 -1.96 11.74 1.92
C LYS A 375 -1.82 10.24 1.80
N LEU A 376 -2.62 9.52 2.57
CA LEU A 376 -2.61 8.06 2.55
C LEU A 376 -2.89 7.50 1.14
N GLU A 377 -3.64 8.24 0.32
CA GLU A 377 -3.86 7.97 -1.12
C GLU A 377 -2.54 7.85 -1.93
N ASP A 378 -1.47 8.54 -1.52
CA ASP A 378 -0.16 8.50 -2.20
C ASP A 378 0.55 7.14 -1.97
N TYR A 379 0.14 6.39 -0.94
CA TYR A 379 0.75 5.11 -0.53
C TYR A 379 -0.15 3.90 -0.81
N GLU A 380 -1.41 4.12 -1.18
CA GLU A 380 -2.44 3.08 -1.26
C GLU A 380 -2.14 1.98 -2.29
N TYR A 381 -1.33 2.30 -3.30
CA TYR A 381 -0.90 1.38 -4.34
C TYR A 381 0.53 0.86 -4.15
N VAL A 382 1.23 1.28 -3.10
CA VAL A 382 2.63 0.91 -2.87
C VAL A 382 2.73 -0.48 -2.25
N HIS A 383 3.47 -1.40 -2.88
CA HIS A 383 3.72 -2.72 -2.28
C HIS A 383 4.63 -2.62 -1.07
N LEU A 384 4.39 -3.47 -0.07
CA LEU A 384 5.26 -3.57 1.11
C LEU A 384 6.71 -3.89 0.73
N ASP A 385 6.90 -4.72 -0.29
CA ASP A 385 8.22 -4.99 -0.86
C ASP A 385 8.93 -3.73 -1.35
N SER A 386 8.19 -2.70 -1.78
CA SER A 386 8.78 -1.43 -2.20
C SER A 386 9.40 -0.70 -1.02
N LEU A 387 8.74 -0.67 0.15
CA LEU A 387 9.34 -0.09 1.36
C LEU A 387 10.56 -0.88 1.80
N HIS A 388 10.48 -2.21 1.77
CA HIS A 388 11.61 -3.06 2.11
C HIS A 388 12.84 -2.76 1.23
N GLN A 389 12.64 -2.63 -0.07
CA GLN A 389 13.70 -2.33 -1.03
C GLN A 389 14.22 -0.89 -0.92
N VAL A 390 13.37 0.07 -0.60
CA VAL A 390 13.80 1.44 -0.25
C VAL A 390 14.70 1.43 0.99
N ILE A 391 14.34 0.67 2.03
CA ILE A 391 15.17 0.51 3.23
C ILE A 391 16.52 -0.15 2.88
N GLN A 392 16.52 -1.23 2.11
CA GLN A 392 17.77 -1.90 1.69
C GLN A 392 18.67 -0.96 0.88
N THR A 393 18.09 -0.19 -0.05
CA THR A 393 18.84 0.79 -0.84
C THR A 393 19.38 1.92 0.05
N ALA A 394 18.61 2.36 1.05
CA ALA A 394 19.03 3.34 2.05
C ALA A 394 20.23 2.84 2.87
N GLN A 395 20.27 1.56 3.22
CA GLN A 395 21.38 0.93 3.97
C GLN A 395 22.70 0.89 3.20
N LEU A 396 22.67 1.12 1.87
CA LEU A 396 23.88 1.26 1.05
C LEU A 396 24.44 2.70 1.07
N LEU A 397 23.60 3.69 1.38
CA LEU A 397 23.92 5.12 1.24
C LEU A 397 24.40 5.81 2.51
N ALA A 398 24.08 5.23 3.66
CA ALA A 398 24.36 5.79 4.98
C ALA A 398 25.05 4.74 5.86
N ASP A 399 25.60 5.20 6.97
CA ASP A 399 26.20 4.33 7.98
C ASP A 399 25.16 3.88 9.02
N LEU A 400 24.00 4.54 9.06
CA LEU A 400 22.83 4.19 9.85
C LEU A 400 21.55 4.61 9.11
N VAL A 401 20.56 3.71 9.07
CA VAL A 401 19.21 4.03 8.61
C VAL A 401 18.26 4.09 9.80
N LEU A 402 17.51 5.18 9.91
CA LEU A 402 16.54 5.39 10.98
C LEU A 402 15.14 5.56 10.37
N VAL A 403 14.22 4.64 10.67
CA VAL A 403 12.84 4.68 10.18
C VAL A 403 11.92 5.16 11.29
N LEU A 404 11.13 6.19 11.02
CA LEU A 404 10.09 6.71 11.93
C LEU A 404 8.74 6.14 11.51
N VAL A 405 7.99 5.56 12.46
CA VAL A 405 6.69 4.95 12.16
C VAL A 405 5.58 5.44 13.09
N ASN A 406 4.34 5.07 12.76
CA ASN A 406 3.15 5.42 13.52
C ASN A 406 3.09 4.65 14.85
N ARG A 407 2.28 5.14 15.79
CA ARG A 407 1.91 4.40 17.01
C ARG A 407 1.17 3.12 16.72
N THR A 408 0.19 3.20 15.82
CA THR A 408 -0.71 2.10 15.51
C THR A 408 -0.06 1.12 14.54
N ILE A 409 -0.23 -0.18 14.79
CA ILE A 409 0.23 -1.26 13.90
C ILE A 409 -0.83 -1.65 12.87
N PHE A 410 -1.79 -0.77 12.60
CA PHE A 410 -2.85 -1.02 11.64
C PHE A 410 -2.37 -0.82 10.19
N ASP A 411 -1.34 0.00 9.99
CA ASP A 411 -0.70 0.13 8.69
C ASP A 411 0.46 -0.86 8.54
N ALA A 412 0.52 -1.49 7.37
CA ALA A 412 1.49 -2.54 7.11
C ALA A 412 2.93 -2.01 6.99
N PHE A 413 3.12 -0.70 6.76
CA PHE A 413 4.45 -0.05 6.77
C PHE A 413 5.06 -0.07 8.17
N THR A 414 4.27 0.27 9.19
CA THR A 414 4.67 0.20 10.59
C THR A 414 5.05 -1.23 10.97
N CYS A 415 4.22 -2.22 10.63
CA CYS A 415 4.52 -3.63 10.90
C CYS A 415 5.82 -4.09 10.21
N LEU A 416 5.99 -3.80 8.93
CA LEU A 416 7.20 -4.18 8.18
C LEU A 416 8.46 -3.54 8.79
N ALA A 417 8.43 -2.24 9.07
CA ALA A 417 9.56 -1.53 9.66
C ALA A 417 9.93 -2.09 11.04
N LEU A 418 8.94 -2.41 11.89
CA LEU A 418 9.18 -3.05 13.20
C LEU A 418 9.81 -4.44 13.05
N LEU A 419 9.28 -5.28 12.16
CA LEU A 419 9.73 -6.67 12.00
C LEU A 419 11.11 -6.78 11.33
N THR A 420 11.46 -5.83 10.46
CA THR A 420 12.74 -5.80 9.74
C THR A 420 13.86 -5.09 10.50
N ALA A 421 13.54 -4.26 11.49
CA ALA A 421 14.55 -3.50 12.23
C ALA A 421 15.51 -4.40 13.02
N ASP A 422 16.77 -3.97 13.10
CA ASP A 422 17.77 -4.58 13.98
C ASP A 422 17.46 -4.23 15.44
N ARG A 423 17.06 -2.98 15.68
CA ARG A 423 16.64 -2.45 16.98
C ARG A 423 15.41 -1.56 16.84
N ILE A 424 14.53 -1.60 17.84
CA ILE A 424 13.30 -0.82 17.92
C ILE A 424 13.35 0.03 19.18
N VAL A 425 13.21 1.35 19.03
CA VAL A 425 13.12 2.31 20.12
C VAL A 425 11.66 2.72 20.32
N VAL A 426 11.16 2.54 21.54
CA VAL A 426 9.78 2.89 21.93
C VAL A 426 9.81 4.06 22.92
N PRO A 427 9.74 5.31 22.45
CA PRO A 427 9.66 6.48 23.31
C PRO A 427 8.29 6.61 23.98
N LEU A 428 8.25 6.60 25.32
CA LEU A 428 7.02 6.71 26.11
C LEU A 428 7.09 7.83 27.13
N LYS A 429 5.93 8.40 27.46
CA LYS A 429 5.81 9.20 28.70
C LYS A 429 5.94 8.28 29.90
N ALA A 430 6.39 8.81 31.03
CA ALA A 430 6.51 8.04 32.28
C ALA A 430 5.14 7.82 32.96
N GLU A 431 4.10 7.44 32.20
CA GLU A 431 2.70 7.32 32.65
C GLU A 431 2.20 5.88 32.43
N LEU A 432 1.50 5.29 33.41
CA LEU A 432 1.05 3.89 33.35
C LEU A 432 0.20 3.56 32.12
N GLY A 433 -0.64 4.49 31.68
CA GLY A 433 -1.52 4.29 30.52
C GLY A 433 -0.72 4.05 29.24
N THR A 434 0.36 4.78 29.02
CA THR A 434 1.15 4.67 27.77
C THR A 434 1.92 3.35 27.69
N PHE A 435 2.44 2.85 28.81
CA PHE A 435 3.08 1.52 28.85
C PHE A 435 2.08 0.40 28.59
N ARG A 436 0.92 0.42 29.27
CA ARG A 436 -0.13 -0.60 29.07
C ARG A 436 -0.62 -0.66 27.63
N GLU A 437 -0.78 0.50 27.00
CA GLU A 437 -1.24 0.56 25.62
C GLU A 437 -0.25 -0.08 24.66
N VAL A 438 1.04 0.29 24.73
CA VAL A 438 2.06 -0.28 23.85
C VAL A 438 2.31 -1.75 24.14
N ASN A 439 2.29 -2.17 25.41
CA ASN A 439 2.46 -3.58 25.76
C ASN A 439 1.39 -4.47 25.11
N ARG A 440 0.12 -4.03 25.02
CA ARG A 440 -0.92 -4.77 24.29
C ARG A 440 -0.59 -4.96 22.81
N MET A 441 0.03 -3.95 22.19
CA MET A 441 0.43 -4.02 20.79
C MET A 441 1.64 -4.93 20.59
N VAL A 442 2.59 -4.88 21.54
CA VAL A 442 3.75 -5.78 21.58
C VAL A 442 3.28 -7.23 21.73
N ASP A 443 2.34 -7.52 22.63
CA ASP A 443 1.76 -8.86 22.81
C ASP A 443 1.12 -9.38 21.52
N PHE A 444 0.42 -8.51 20.78
CA PHE A 444 -0.11 -8.84 19.46
C PHE A 444 1.01 -9.18 18.47
N LEU A 445 2.05 -8.34 18.37
CA LEU A 445 3.18 -8.56 17.46
C LEU A 445 3.97 -9.83 17.79
N ILE A 446 4.11 -10.17 19.08
CA ILE A 446 4.74 -11.42 19.52
C ILE A 446 3.89 -12.62 19.10
N SER A 447 2.60 -12.60 19.47
CA SER A 447 1.71 -13.75 19.28
C SER A 447 1.37 -14.03 17.80
N ARG A 448 1.29 -13.00 16.96
CA ARG A 448 0.92 -13.13 15.55
C ARG A 448 2.10 -13.07 14.59
N HIS A 449 3.12 -12.28 14.90
CA HIS A 449 4.22 -11.98 13.99
C HIS A 449 5.61 -12.37 14.53
N HIS A 450 5.67 -13.04 15.69
CA HIS A 450 6.91 -13.56 16.28
C HIS A 450 7.99 -12.49 16.46
N LEU A 451 7.60 -11.27 16.87
CA LEU A 451 8.52 -10.17 17.09
C LEU A 451 9.61 -10.54 18.12
N PRO A 452 10.90 -10.45 17.79
CA PRO A 452 11.99 -10.72 18.73
C PRO A 452 12.09 -9.62 19.79
N LEU A 453 11.82 -9.98 21.05
CA LEU A 453 11.79 -9.04 22.17
C LEU A 453 13.15 -8.41 22.51
N ASP A 454 14.25 -9.08 22.17
CA ASP A 454 15.62 -8.59 22.36
C ASP A 454 15.94 -7.37 21.48
N ARG A 455 15.12 -7.09 20.46
CA ARG A 455 15.23 -5.89 19.62
C ARG A 455 14.48 -4.71 20.20
N LEU A 456 13.63 -4.89 21.22
CA LEU A 456 12.73 -3.85 21.73
C LEU A 456 13.34 -3.09 22.91
N HIS A 457 13.45 -1.76 22.79
CA HIS A 457 14.08 -0.90 23.79
C HIS A 457 13.18 0.29 24.13
N TYR A 458 12.73 0.36 25.38
CA TYR A 458 11.86 1.44 25.86
C TYR A 458 12.67 2.65 26.30
N VAL A 459 12.20 3.85 25.99
CA VAL A 459 12.83 5.11 26.40
C VAL A 459 11.79 5.99 27.07
N ALA A 460 11.99 6.30 28.34
CA ALA A 460 11.03 7.10 29.10
C ALA A 460 11.36 8.61 29.04
N PHE A 461 10.30 9.40 28.92
CA PHE A 461 10.33 10.86 28.92
C PHE A 461 9.58 11.40 30.14
N PRO A 462 10.22 11.40 31.33
CA PRO A 462 9.64 11.96 32.54
C PRO A 462 9.37 13.46 32.38
N SER A 463 8.20 13.90 32.83
CA SER A 463 7.72 15.28 32.69
C SER A 463 7.31 15.91 34.02
N ASP A 464 6.77 15.12 34.96
CA ASP A 464 6.38 15.56 36.29
C ASP A 464 6.86 14.56 37.35
N ARG A 465 7.83 14.98 38.16
CA ARG A 465 8.42 14.11 39.19
C ARG A 465 7.43 13.60 40.24
N GLN A 466 6.27 14.23 40.41
CA GLN A 466 5.27 13.80 41.40
C GLN A 466 4.32 12.71 40.86
N HIS A 467 4.04 12.73 39.55
CA HIS A 467 3.07 11.83 38.92
C HIS A 467 3.72 10.77 38.00
N ASP A 468 4.97 10.98 37.61
CA ASP A 468 5.74 10.03 36.81
C ASP A 468 5.98 8.73 37.60
N LEU A 469 5.90 7.61 36.88
CA LEU A 469 6.27 6.30 37.43
C LEU A 469 7.73 6.28 37.90
N SER A 470 7.97 5.49 38.95
CA SER A 470 9.33 5.23 39.43
C SER A 470 10.16 4.47 38.38
N GLY A 471 11.49 4.60 38.45
CA GLY A 471 12.39 3.90 37.53
C GLY A 471 12.25 2.37 37.59
N SER A 472 12.08 1.82 38.79
CA SER A 472 11.88 0.38 39.00
C SER A 472 10.54 -0.09 38.44
N THR A 473 9.47 0.69 38.64
CA THR A 473 8.14 0.36 38.09
C THR A 473 8.16 0.39 36.56
N MET A 474 8.82 1.38 35.94
CA MET A 474 8.95 1.42 34.48
C MET A 474 9.77 0.25 33.96
N ALA A 475 10.87 -0.11 34.64
CA ALA A 475 11.67 -1.27 34.26
C ALA A 475 10.85 -2.55 34.31
N GLU A 476 10.08 -2.76 35.38
CA GLU A 476 9.18 -3.91 35.54
C GLU A 476 8.12 -3.96 34.42
N LEU A 477 7.47 -2.84 34.11
CA LEU A 477 6.48 -2.77 33.03
C LEU A 477 7.06 -3.05 31.64
N CYS A 478 8.37 -2.95 31.47
CA CYS A 478 9.07 -3.22 30.22
C CYS A 478 9.76 -4.60 30.21
N ASP A 479 9.54 -5.45 31.23
CA ASP A 479 10.33 -6.66 31.52
C ASP A 479 11.85 -6.40 31.45
N ASN A 480 12.30 -5.35 32.13
CA ASN A 480 13.68 -4.87 32.19
C ASN A 480 14.28 -4.39 30.85
N ARG A 481 13.47 -4.11 29.84
CA ARG A 481 13.91 -3.52 28.54
C ARG A 481 13.89 -1.99 28.51
N LEU A 482 13.91 -1.33 29.67
CA LEU A 482 14.01 0.14 29.75
C LEU A 482 15.44 0.58 29.46
N ALA A 483 15.69 1.04 28.23
CA ALA A 483 17.02 1.41 27.73
C ALA A 483 17.48 2.83 28.10
N GLY A 484 16.58 3.68 28.62
CA GLY A 484 16.98 5.01 29.02
C GLY A 484 15.87 5.92 29.50
N ARG A 485 16.28 7.02 30.12
CA ARG A 485 15.41 8.11 30.55
C ARG A 485 16.00 9.41 30.06
N ILE A 486 15.23 10.16 29.28
CA ILE A 486 15.65 11.46 28.77
C ILE A 486 14.93 12.55 29.57
N SER A 487 15.68 13.34 30.33
CA SER A 487 15.12 14.36 31.19
C SER A 487 14.43 15.47 30.41
N ALA A 488 13.35 16.01 30.96
CA ALA A 488 12.79 17.28 30.51
C ALA A 488 13.87 18.38 30.53
N SER A 489 13.80 19.28 29.55
CA SER A 489 14.74 20.40 29.40
C SER A 489 13.99 21.61 28.87
N VAL A 490 14.28 22.79 29.42
CA VAL A 490 13.67 24.04 28.99
C VAL A 490 14.01 24.35 27.53
N LYS A 491 15.26 24.10 27.11
CA LYS A 491 15.67 24.23 25.69
C LYS A 491 14.89 23.28 24.80
N ARG A 492 14.66 22.05 25.25
CA ARG A 492 13.87 21.05 24.54
C ARG A 492 12.38 21.42 24.50
N ALA A 493 11.82 21.93 25.59
CA ALA A 493 10.42 22.36 25.64
C ALA A 493 10.15 23.60 24.78
N ALA A 494 11.02 24.62 24.86
CA ALA A 494 10.97 25.82 24.05
C ALA A 494 11.26 25.54 22.57
N GLY A 495 12.15 24.59 22.31
CA GLY A 495 12.62 24.20 20.99
C GLY A 495 11.55 23.58 20.09
N ARG A 496 10.47 23.00 20.65
CA ARG A 496 9.39 22.38 19.85
C ARG A 496 8.72 23.35 18.88
N ARG A 497 8.92 24.66 19.07
CA ARG A 497 8.41 25.74 18.21
C ARG A 497 9.49 26.38 17.32
N THR A 498 10.76 26.00 17.46
CA THR A 498 11.90 26.55 16.71
C THR A 498 12.56 25.49 15.83
N ARG A 499 13.01 25.84 14.63
CA ARG A 499 13.58 24.89 13.66
C ARG A 499 15.06 25.21 13.41
N PRO A 500 15.96 24.21 13.34
CA PRO A 500 15.76 22.78 13.60
C PRO A 500 15.69 22.45 15.11
N TYR A 501 14.62 21.74 15.52
CA TYR A 501 14.41 21.31 16.90
C TYR A 501 15.52 20.36 17.40
N ALA A 502 15.87 19.37 16.59
CA ALA A 502 16.77 18.30 17.00
C ALA A 502 18.23 18.76 17.21
N ALA A 503 18.63 19.90 16.63
CA ALA A 503 19.95 20.47 16.82
C ALA A 503 20.12 21.22 18.17
N ALA A 504 19.00 21.58 18.83
CA ALA A 504 18.98 22.45 20.00
C ALA A 504 19.06 21.71 21.35
N LEU A 505 19.50 20.45 21.35
CA LEU A 505 19.62 19.62 22.56
C LEU A 505 20.62 20.19 23.55
N SER A 506 20.27 20.14 24.85
CA SER A 506 21.20 20.44 25.93
C SER A 506 22.29 19.37 26.03
N ASP A 507 23.46 19.71 26.56
CA ASP A 507 24.56 18.74 26.73
C ASP A 507 24.16 17.58 27.63
N LYS A 508 23.30 17.84 28.63
CA LYS A 508 22.68 16.80 29.46
C LYS A 508 21.88 15.80 28.60
N ASN A 509 21.02 16.30 27.71
CA ASN A 509 20.22 15.40 26.86
C ASN A 509 21.10 14.66 25.86
N LYS A 510 22.11 15.31 25.27
CA LYS A 510 23.08 14.63 24.40
C LYS A 510 23.78 13.47 25.12
N ALA A 511 24.18 13.66 26.38
CA ALA A 511 24.76 12.60 27.20
C ALA A 511 23.77 11.47 27.53
N GLU A 512 22.50 11.80 27.78
CA GLU A 512 21.43 10.80 27.97
C GLU A 512 21.18 9.97 26.70
N TYR A 513 21.18 10.61 25.52
CA TYR A 513 21.10 9.93 24.23
C TYR A 513 22.34 9.09 23.92
N GLY A 514 23.53 9.55 24.29
CA GLY A 514 24.76 8.77 24.17
C GLY A 514 24.69 7.45 24.94
N ARG A 515 24.24 7.48 26.19
CA ARG A 515 24.01 6.26 26.99
C ARG A 515 22.93 5.36 26.40
N LEU A 516 21.87 5.94 25.84
CA LEU A 516 20.84 5.15 25.15
C LEU A 516 21.43 4.41 23.95
N VAL A 517 22.23 5.08 23.11
CA VAL A 517 22.90 4.46 21.95
C VAL A 517 23.81 3.31 22.38
N GLU A 518 24.56 3.47 23.47
CA GLU A 518 25.38 2.38 24.04
C GLU A 518 24.54 1.15 24.41
N GLN A 519 23.34 1.36 24.94
CA GLN A 519 22.43 0.26 25.33
C GLN A 519 21.70 -0.38 24.15
N LEU A 520 21.54 0.33 23.03
CA LEU A 520 20.95 -0.25 21.81
C LEU A 520 21.87 -1.27 21.16
N ASP A 521 23.18 -1.24 21.46
CA ASP A 521 24.18 -2.15 20.90
C ASP A 521 24.00 -2.36 19.39
N LEU A 522 24.07 -1.25 18.65
CA LEU A 522 23.85 -1.25 17.20
C LEU A 522 25.07 -1.87 16.51
N PRO A 523 24.95 -3.08 15.93
CA PRO A 523 26.06 -3.72 15.25
C PRO A 523 26.47 -2.90 14.03
N ARG A 524 27.78 -2.84 13.74
CA ARG A 524 28.36 -2.18 12.55
C ARG A 524 28.22 -0.65 12.49
N LEU A 525 27.72 -0.01 13.56
CA LEU A 525 27.76 1.44 13.65
C LEU A 525 29.22 1.92 13.85
N PRO A 526 29.73 2.87 13.04
CA PRO A 526 31.09 3.39 13.20
C PRO A 526 31.28 4.00 14.60
N ARG A 527 32.31 3.58 15.32
CA ARG A 527 32.62 4.16 16.63
C ARG A 527 33.54 5.36 16.47
N LYS A 528 33.46 6.27 17.45
CA LYS A 528 34.26 7.48 17.48
C LYS A 528 35.75 7.10 17.59
N GLY A 529 36.48 7.18 16.47
CA GLY A 529 37.90 6.79 16.37
C GLY A 529 38.21 5.72 15.32
N ASP A 530 37.21 5.17 14.61
CA ASP A 530 37.41 4.13 13.57
C ASP A 530 37.92 4.69 12.21
N THR A 531 38.56 5.87 12.19
CA THR A 531 39.14 6.46 10.96
C THR A 531 40.51 5.87 10.63
#